data_AF-A0A932V1H5-F1
#
_entry.id   AF-A0A932V1H5-F1
#
_cell.length_a   1.000
_cell.length_b   1.000
_cell.length_c   1.000
_cell.angle_alpha   90.00
_cell.angle_beta   90.00
_cell.angle_gamma   90.00
#
_symmetry.space_group_name_H-M   'P 1'
#
loop_
_entity.id
_entity.type
_entity.pdbx_description
1 polymer ?
#
loop_
_entity_poly.entity_id
_entity_poly.type
_entity_poly.pdbx_seq_one_letter_code
_entity_poly.pdbx_strand_id
1 'polypeptide(L)' 'MITKERVKTLALETGFHTCGITLPKPIPQAEEALRRWSSQGKHGEMKYLENYDGRKNRFWGNLGNAKSIIVLGVNYF' A
#
# COMPACT_ATOMS: atom_id res chain seq x y z
N MET A 1 3.28 -19.83 14.70
CA MET A 1 3.48 -18.57 13.93
C MET A 1 3.12 -18.87 12.49
N ILE A 2 2.29 -18.06 11.82
CA ILE A 2 1.89 -18.32 10.43
C ILE A 2 3.06 -18.01 9.48
N THR A 3 3.31 -18.89 8.51
CA THR A 3 4.39 -18.70 7.52
C THR A 3 3.92 -17.85 6.34
N LYS A 4 4.88 -17.25 5.61
CA LYS A 4 4.61 -16.49 4.37
C LYS A 4 3.86 -17.35 3.35
N GLU A 5 4.25 -18.61 3.23
CA GLU A 5 3.69 -19.60 2.32
C GLU A 5 2.24 -19.87 2.70
N ARG A 6 1.95 -20.08 4.00
CA ARG A 6 0.57 -20.32 4.46
C ARG A 6 -0.34 -19.12 4.24
N VAL A 7 0.14 -17.89 4.44
CA VAL A 7 -0.62 -16.66 4.12
C VAL A 7 -0.96 -16.60 2.63
N LYS A 8 0.02 -16.88 1.75
CA LYS A 8 -0.19 -16.87 0.30
C LYS A 8 -1.19 -17.95 -0.14
N THR A 9 -1.10 -19.15 0.42
CA THR A 9 -2.06 -20.23 0.16
C THR A 9 -3.47 -19.81 0.57
N LEU A 10 -3.65 -19.31 1.79
CA LEU A 10 -4.96 -18.85 2.28
C LEU A 10 -5.53 -17.72 1.41
N ALA A 11 -4.69 -16.79 0.94
CA ALA A 11 -5.14 -15.73 0.04
C ALA A 11 -5.74 -16.29 -1.26
N LEU A 12 -5.09 -17.28 -1.88
CA LEU A 12 -5.61 -17.92 -3.09
C LEU A 12 -6.89 -18.71 -2.80
N GLU A 13 -6.91 -19.48 -1.70
CA GLU A 13 -8.09 -20.26 -1.26
C GLU A 13 -9.32 -19.37 -0.96
N THR A 14 -9.09 -18.12 -0.57
CA THR A 14 -10.16 -17.14 -0.24
C THR A 14 -10.59 -16.26 -1.43
N GLY A 15 -10.10 -16.55 -2.63
CA GLY A 15 -10.55 -15.89 -3.87
C GLY A 15 -9.69 -14.72 -4.33
N PHE A 16 -8.55 -14.45 -3.71
CA PHE A 16 -7.57 -13.54 -4.28
C PHE A 16 -6.78 -14.25 -5.40
N HIS A 17 -6.43 -13.50 -6.43
CA HIS A 17 -5.71 -14.03 -7.60
C HIS A 17 -4.19 -13.99 -7.42
N THR A 18 -3.70 -13.12 -6.54
CA THR A 18 -2.27 -13.02 -6.22
C THR A 18 -2.05 -12.48 -4.80
N CYS A 19 -0.92 -12.85 -4.19
CA CYS A 19 -0.53 -12.43 -2.85
C CYS A 19 0.99 -12.17 -2.75
N GLY A 20 1.33 -10.94 -2.36
CA GLY A 20 2.68 -10.47 -2.05
C GLY A 20 2.84 -10.16 -0.56
N ILE A 21 4.06 -10.28 -0.04
CA ILE A 21 4.39 -9.85 1.34
C ILE A 21 5.67 -9.02 1.28
N THR A 22 5.66 -7.84 1.89
CA THR A 22 6.79 -6.91 1.94
C THR A 22 6.99 -6.34 3.36
N LEU A 23 8.12 -5.66 3.58
CA LEU A 23 8.36 -4.91 4.80
C LEU A 23 7.60 -3.57 4.76
N PRO A 24 7.15 -3.06 5.92
CA PRO A 24 6.53 -1.76 6.02
C PRO A 24 7.62 -0.68 6.01
N LYS A 25 8.21 -0.43 4.83
CA LYS A 25 9.24 0.58 4.61
C LYS A 25 8.77 1.62 3.60
N PRO A 26 9.15 2.90 3.77
CA PRO A 26 8.89 3.93 2.78
C PRO A 26 9.65 3.65 1.48
N ILE A 27 9.12 4.15 0.36
CA ILE A 27 9.73 4.07 -0.97
C ILE A 27 10.00 5.50 -1.44
N PRO A 28 11.17 6.10 -1.11
CA PRO A 28 11.42 7.52 -1.31
C PRO A 28 11.17 8.02 -2.74
N GLN A 29 11.56 7.23 -3.74
CA GLN A 29 11.36 7.57 -5.15
C GLN A 29 9.87 7.66 -5.52
N ALA A 30 9.04 6.80 -4.93
CA ALA A 30 7.59 6.84 -5.14
C ALA A 30 6.96 8.06 -4.45
N GLU A 31 7.47 8.45 -3.27
CA GLU A 31 6.99 9.66 -2.58
C GLU A 31 7.30 10.92 -3.40
N GLU A 32 8.52 11.04 -3.91
CA GLU A 32 8.93 12.16 -4.75
C GLU A 32 8.12 12.22 -6.05
N ALA A 33 7.97 11.08 -6.74
CA ALA A 33 7.17 10.99 -7.95
C ALA A 33 5.72 11.42 -7.70
N LEU A 34 5.12 10.98 -6.59
CA LEU A 34 3.75 11.34 -6.22
C LEU A 34 3.60 12.84 -5.91
N ARG A 35 4.55 13.43 -5.18
CA ARG A 35 4.54 14.88 -4.91
C ARG A 35 4.63 15.69 -6.20
N ARG A 36 5.55 15.32 -7.09
CA ARG A 36 5.72 15.97 -8.40
C ARG A 36 4.49 15.80 -9.28
N TRP A 37 3.87 14.62 -9.28
CA TRP A 37 2.64 14.37 -10.03
C TRP A 37 1.48 15.21 -9.47
N SER A 38 1.37 15.29 -8.13
CA SER A 38 0.32 16.07 -7.47
C SER A 38 0.48 17.57 -7.71
N SER A 39 1.70 18.12 -7.63
CA SER A 39 1.94 19.56 -7.86
C SER A 39 1.67 20.00 -9.29
N GLN A 40 1.60 19.05 -10.24
CA GLN A 40 1.22 19.30 -11.63
C GLN A 40 -0.32 19.28 -11.84
N GLY A 41 -1.13 19.18 -10.78
CA GLY A 41 -2.59 19.12 -10.89
C GLY A 41 -3.12 17.83 -11.50
N LYS A 42 -2.30 16.78 -11.59
CA LYS A 42 -2.68 15.51 -12.25
C LYS A 42 -3.68 14.68 -11.43
N HIS A 43 -4.02 15.11 -10.21
CA HIS A 43 -5.05 14.50 -9.38
C HIS A 43 -6.49 14.87 -9.79
N GLY A 44 -6.68 15.80 -10.73
CA GLY A 44 -8.02 16.26 -11.11
C GLY A 44 -8.78 16.75 -9.88
N GLU A 45 -9.98 16.22 -9.66
CA GLU A 45 -10.85 16.63 -8.54
C GLU A 45 -10.51 15.94 -7.20
N MET A 46 -9.57 15.00 -7.18
CA MET A 46 -9.19 14.23 -5.98
C MET A 46 -8.32 15.05 -5.00
N LYS A 47 -8.87 16.11 -4.42
CA LYS A 47 -8.15 17.02 -3.49
C LYS A 47 -7.50 16.31 -2.31
N TYR A 48 -8.02 15.16 -1.87
CA TYR A 48 -7.41 14.37 -0.81
C TYR A 48 -6.01 13.83 -1.18
N LEU A 49 -5.67 13.78 -2.47
CA LEU A 49 -4.35 13.38 -2.95
C LEU A 49 -3.27 14.42 -2.66
N GLU A 50 -3.64 15.70 -2.53
CA GLU A 50 -2.73 16.81 -2.22
C GLU A 50 -2.15 16.68 -0.80
N ASN A 51 -2.95 16.21 0.17
CA ASN A 51 -2.52 15.98 1.54
C ASN A 51 -1.82 14.61 1.71
N TYR A 52 -0.73 14.40 0.99
CA TYR A 52 0.07 13.18 1.11
C TYR A 52 0.65 13.02 2.52
N ASP A 53 1.26 14.08 3.07
CA ASP A 53 1.96 14.02 4.35
C ASP A 53 1.05 13.70 5.53
N GLY A 54 -0.13 14.32 5.60
CA GLY A 54 -1.11 14.02 6.65
C GLY A 54 -1.57 12.57 6.59
N ARG A 55 -1.82 12.03 5.38
CA ARG A 55 -2.21 10.62 5.19
C ARG A 55 -1.09 9.67 5.57
N LYS A 56 0.14 9.96 5.16
CA LYS A 56 1.34 9.18 5.50
C LYS A 56 1.54 9.14 7.02
N ASN A 57 1.49 10.29 7.69
CA ASN A 57 1.68 10.37 9.14
C ASN A 57 0.59 9.59 9.89
N ARG A 58 -0.67 9.69 9.45
CA ARG A 58 -1.78 8.90 10.03
C ARG A 58 -1.59 7.40 9.80
N PHE A 59 -1.15 7.00 8.61
CA PHE A 59 -0.89 5.60 8.28
C PHE A 59 0.19 5.00 9.19
N TRP A 60 1.35 5.66 9.30
CA TRP A 60 2.45 5.20 10.15
C TRP A 60 2.14 5.28 11.64
N GLY A 61 1.39 6.30 12.07
CA GLY A 61 0.94 6.43 13.47
C GLY A 61 0.05 5.26 13.92
N ASN A 62 -0.78 4.73 13.02
CA ASN A 62 -1.68 3.62 13.32
C ASN A 62 -1.02 2.23 13.19
N LEU A 63 0.16 2.14 12.58
CA LEU A 63 0.81 0.87 12.20
C LEU A 63 2.19 0.68 12.84
N GLY A 64 2.52 1.42 13.90
CA GLY A 64 3.87 1.47 14.48
C GLY A 64 4.51 0.12 14.84
N ASN A 65 3.70 -0.91 15.11
CA ASN A 65 4.18 -2.26 15.45
C ASN A 65 4.05 -3.29 14.30
N ALA A 66 3.63 -2.87 13.10
CA ALA A 66 3.51 -3.75 11.95
C ALA A 66 4.89 -4.26 11.52
N LYS A 67 5.01 -5.57 11.29
CA LYS A 67 6.27 -6.22 10.86
C LYS A 67 6.31 -6.54 9.36
N SER A 68 5.14 -6.60 8.73
CA SER A 68 4.97 -6.91 7.31
C SER A 68 3.68 -6.29 6.77
N ILE A 69 3.61 -6.15 5.46
CA ILE A 69 2.42 -5.76 4.70
C ILE A 69 2.07 -6.93 3.77
N ILE A 70 0.81 -7.37 3.80
CA ILE A 70 0.26 -8.33 2.85
C ILE A 70 -0.46 -7.55 1.76
N VAL A 71 -0.11 -7.80 0.50
CA VAL A 71 -0.70 -7.14 -0.67
C VAL A 71 -1.46 -8.19 -1.46
N LEU A 72 -2.75 -7.97 -1.64
CA LEU A 72 -3.67 -8.89 -2.31
C LEU A 72 -4.14 -8.28 -3.63
N GLY A 73 -4.18 -9.10 -4.68
CA GLY A 73 -4.65 -8.67 -5.99
C GLY A 73 -5.87 -9.48 -6.43
N VAL A 74 -6.83 -8.80 -7.04
CA VAL A 74 -8.01 -9.40 -7.66
C VAL A 74 -8.03 -9.00 -9.12
N ASN A 75 -8.16 -9.97 -10.00
CA ASN A 75 -8.45 -9.72 -11.41
C ASN A 75 -9.97 -9.44 -11.55
N TYR A 76 -10.32 -8.32 -12.18
CA TYR A 76 -11.71 -7.86 -12.37
C TYR A 76 -12.12 -7.82 -13.85
N PHE A 77 -11.37 -8.47 -14.74
CA PHE A 77 -11.70 -8.68 -16.14
C PHE A 77 -12.69 -9.84 -16.36
#